data_AF-A0A2G9XBG0-F1
#
_entry.id   AF-A0A2G9XBG0-F1
#
_cell.length_a   1.000
_cell.length_b   1.000
_cell.length_c   1.000
_cell.angle_alpha   90.00
_cell.angle_beta   90.00
_cell.angle_gamma   90.00
#
_symmetry.space_group_name_H-M   'P 1'
#
loop_
_entity.id
_entity.type
_entity.pdbx_description
1 polymer ?
#
loop_
_entity_poly.entity_id
_entity_poly.type
_entity_poly.pdbx_seq_one_letter_code
_entity_poly.pdbx_strand_id
1 'polypeptide(L)' 'MKKALTLIGVALIGSFAVLAIDAFVGVSFGEDVTMFAKITHTVVHMLWGGIFMATVWRLWWK' A
#
# COMPACT_ATOMS: atom_id res chain seq x y z
N MET A 1 -10.60 12.73 -17.42
CA MET A 1 -9.11 12.80 -17.28
C MET A 1 -8.63 13.07 -15.86
N LYS A 2 -9.04 14.15 -15.19
CA LYS A 2 -8.54 14.49 -13.82
C LYS A 2 -8.69 13.35 -12.80
N LYS A 3 -9.85 12.66 -12.75
CA LYS A 3 -10.10 11.52 -11.85
C LYS A 3 -9.14 10.33 -12.08
N ALA A 4 -8.84 10.02 -13.35
CA ALA A 4 -7.93 8.94 -13.72
C ALA A 4 -6.48 9.28 -13.35
N LEU A 5 -6.05 10.54 -13.57
CA LEU A 5 -4.72 11.00 -13.19
C LEU A 5 -4.51 10.95 -11.67
N THR A 6 -5.54 11.31 -10.88
CA THR A 6 -5.51 11.17 -9.41
C THR A 6 -5.41 9.71 -8.98
N LEU A 7 -6.16 8.80 -9.62
CA LEU A 7 -6.07 7.37 -9.34
C LEU A 7 -4.68 6.80 -9.60
N ILE A 8 -4.08 7.15 -10.75
CA ILE A 8 -2.73 6.73 -11.11
C ILE A 8 -1.71 7.28 -10.12
N GLY A 9 -1.81 8.58 -9.77
CA GLY A 9 -0.90 9.20 -8.82
C GLY A 9 -0.96 8.55 -7.44
N VAL A 10 -2.17 8.30 -6.92
CA VAL A 10 -2.36 7.62 -5.63
C VAL A 10 -1.82 6.18 -5.72
N ALA A 11 -2.19 5.43 -6.75
CA ALA A 11 -1.71 4.06 -6.95
C ALA A 11 -0.18 3.98 -6.89
N LEU A 12 0.50 4.84 -7.65
CA LEU A 12 1.96 4.87 -7.71
C LEU A 12 2.57 5.24 -6.36
N ILE A 13 2.15 6.36 -5.77
CA ILE A 13 2.75 6.88 -4.52
C ILE A 13 2.57 5.88 -3.38
N GLY A 14 1.37 5.31 -3.22
CA GLY A 14 1.14 4.38 -2.13
C GLY A 14 1.79 3.02 -2.34
N SER A 15 1.89 2.53 -3.58
CA SER A 15 2.68 1.32 -3.87
C SER A 15 4.17 1.51 -3.55
N PHE A 16 4.75 2.68 -3.86
CA PHE A 16 6.13 2.98 -3.46
C PHE A 16 6.30 3.04 -1.94
N ALA A 17 5.34 3.61 -1.22
CA ALA A 17 5.37 3.66 0.24
C ALA A 17 5.33 2.25 0.87
N VAL A 18 4.50 1.36 0.33
CA VAL A 18 4.44 -0.06 0.79
C VAL A 18 5.78 -0.75 0.56
N LEU A 19 6.36 -0.63 -0.64
CA LEU A 19 7.66 -1.22 -0.96
C LEU A 19 8.77 -0.73 -0.01
N ALA A 20 8.79 0.56 0.33
CA ALA A 20 9.76 1.11 1.27
C ALA A 20 9.61 0.53 2.69
N ILE A 21 8.36 0.31 3.13
CA ILE A 21 8.09 -0.31 4.43
C ILE A 21 8.52 -1.78 4.43
N ASP A 22 8.21 -2.52 3.37
CA ASP A 22 8.61 -3.93 3.25
C ASP A 22 10.14 -4.10 3.28
N ALA A 23 10.86 -3.19 2.63
CA ALA A 23 12.31 -3.13 2.66
C ALA A 23 12.86 -2.79 4.06
N PHE A 24 12.25 -1.83 4.77
CA PHE A 24 12.65 -1.45 6.12
C PHE A 24 12.41 -2.57 7.15
N VAL A 25 11.27 -3.25 7.03
CA VAL A 25 10.85 -4.32 7.95
C VAL A 25 11.56 -5.65 7.62
N GLY A 26 12.22 -5.74 6.45
CA GLY A 26 13.04 -6.88 6.07
C GLY A 26 12.25 -8.10 5.59
N VAL A 27 10.96 -7.94 5.27
CA VAL A 27 10.09 -9.07 4.88
C VAL A 27 10.45 -9.63 3.50
N SER A 28 11.06 -8.81 2.64
CA SER A 28 11.42 -9.16 1.26
C SER A 28 12.68 -10.04 1.15
N PHE A 29 13.41 -10.32 2.23
CA PHE A 29 14.77 -10.90 2.18
C PHE A 29 14.87 -12.39 2.52
N GLY A 30 13.76 -13.11 2.74
CA GLY A 30 13.73 -14.58 2.72
C GLY A 30 14.41 -15.32 3.88
N GLU A 31 15.11 -14.63 4.79
CA GLU A 31 15.56 -15.20 6.08
C GLU A 31 14.47 -15.09 7.14
N ASP A 32 14.55 -15.88 8.21
CA ASP A 32 13.58 -16.02 9.31
C ASP A 32 13.01 -14.69 9.81
N VAL A 33 11.99 -14.19 9.10
CA VAL A 33 11.39 -12.89 9.39
C VAL A 33 10.59 -13.03 10.69
N THR A 34 10.91 -12.18 11.68
CA THR A 34 10.21 -12.16 12.97
C THR A 34 8.69 -12.04 12.77
N MET A 35 7.90 -12.63 13.68
CA MET A 35 6.43 -12.56 13.62
C MET A 35 5.92 -11.11 13.56
N PHE A 36 6.61 -10.19 14.25
CA PHE A 36 6.33 -8.75 14.22
C PHE A 36 6.41 -8.15 12.82
N ALA A 37 7.45 -8.51 12.06
CA ALA A 37 7.66 -8.03 10.71
C ALA A 37 6.57 -8.55 9.74
N LYS A 38 6.16 -9.82 9.87
CA LYS A 38 5.03 -10.39 9.10
C LYS A 38 3.70 -9.70 9.38
N ILE A 39 3.42 -9.39 10.65
CA ILE A 39 2.21 -8.66 11.05
C ILE A 39 2.25 -7.25 10.46
N THR A 40 3.37 -6.54 10.63
CA THR A 40 3.53 -5.17 10.12
C THR A 40 3.32 -5.11 8.60
N HIS A 41 3.95 -6.01 7.85
CA HIS A 41 3.77 -6.12 6.40
C HIS A 41 2.30 -6.37 6.01
N THR A 42 1.62 -7.29 6.70
CA THR A 42 0.21 -7.63 6.44
C THR A 42 -0.69 -6.43 6.71
N VAL A 43 -0.50 -5.75 7.84
CA VAL A 43 -1.28 -4.57 8.23
C VAL A 43 -1.08 -3.43 7.23
N VAL A 44 0.17 -3.19 6.80
CA VAL A 44 0.50 -2.15 5.81
C VAL A 44 -0.19 -2.42 4.48
N HIS A 45 -0.20 -3.67 4.00
CA HIS A 45 -0.91 -4.04 2.78
C HIS A 45 -2.43 -3.89 2.90
N MET A 46 -3.01 -4.28 4.04
CA MET A 46 -4.45 -4.11 4.30
C MET A 46 -4.83 -2.63 4.32
N LEU A 47 -4.05 -1.79 5.01
CA LEU A 47 -4.26 -0.35 5.06
C LEU A 47 -4.13 0.27 3.66
N TRP A 48 -3.13 -0.14 2.89
CA TRP A 48 -2.95 0.36 1.54
C TRP A 48 -4.13 0.00 0.63
N GLY A 49 -4.56 -1.26 0.64
CA GLY A 49 -5.75 -1.70 -0.10
C GLY A 49 -7.01 -0.93 0.30
N GLY A 50 -7.20 -0.69 1.60
CA GLY A 50 -8.33 0.11 2.11
C GLY A 50 -8.32 1.57 1.64
N ILE A 51 -7.16 2.25 1.73
CA ILE A 51 -6.99 3.64 1.27
C ILE A 51 -7.24 3.73 -0.24
N PHE A 52 -6.73 2.76 -1.01
CA PHE A 52 -6.93 2.71 -2.44
C PHE A 52 -8.41 2.58 -2.81
N MET A 53 -9.13 1.63 -2.18
CA MET A 53 -10.55 1.43 -2.41
C MET A 53 -11.40 2.64 -1.99
N ALA A 54 -11.08 3.27 -0.85
CA ALA A 54 -11.75 4.50 -0.42
C ALA A 54 -11.54 5.65 -1.41
N THR A 55 -10.36 5.73 -2.03
CA THR A 55 -10.05 6.73 -3.05
C THR A 55 -10.82 6.48 -4.34
N VAL A 56 -10.88 5.22 -4.80
CA VAL A 56 -11.71 4.80 -5.94
C VAL A 56 -13.17 5.18 -5.69
N TRP A 57 -13.72 4.78 -4.54
CA TRP A 57 -15.10 5.09 -4.16
C TRP A 57 -15.37 6.59 -4.18
N ARG A 58 -14.50 7.38 -3.55
CA ARG A 58 -14.62 8.84 -3.51
C ARG A 58 -14.59 9.48 -4.90
N LEU A 59 -13.85 8.93 -5.86
CA LEU A 59 -13.74 9.50 -7.21
C LEU A 59 -14.89 9.08 -8.13
N TRP A 60 -15.50 7.92 -7.89
CA TRP A 60 -16.58 7.40 -8.73
C TRP A 60 -17.98 7.81 -8.25
N TRP A 61 -18.20 7.91 -6.94
CA TRP A 61 -19.50 8.26 -6.36
C TRP A 61 -19.64 9.74 -5.94
N LYS A 62 -18.61 10.58 -6.19
CA LYS A 62 -18.71 12.05 -6.19
C LYS A 62 -18.61 12.60 -7.61
#